data_AF-C4XXJ1-F1
#
_entry.id   AF-C4XXJ1-F1
#
_cell.length_a   1.000
_cell.length_b   1.000
_cell.length_c   1.000
_cell.angle_alpha   90.00
_cell.angle_beta   90.00
_cell.angle_gamma   90.00
#
_symmetry.space_group_name_H-M   'P 1'
#
loop_
_entity.id
_entity.type
_entity.pdbx_description
1 polymer ?
#
loop_
_entity_poly.entity_id
_entity_poly.type
_entity_poly.pdbx_seq_one_letter_code
_entity_poly.pdbx_strand_id
1 'polypeptide(L)'
;MNFANSSEAAEYLIRKYSSNPLDVLGFADVWTYAQENGFSMLPLWKVKHQFSALTQKDVQDWEKCIVAEITDPSLQNEELKYMAEIVSQKYPTPHNYLRRFSLCGNDESTVLQAYKVAGCDFLYGQLIWDRVVSLPSLQNATQSMTKMYLSRLQTPHKQLQQTYDDFSSWVSSNIPDQYTAQLREASRIVKSTERKMRYYEEFESLLAQNPADSSAWCNYIEQVAKYSSPDDSFHPVTQIFLRSLFSGACKVGNLEWTSVWVTYLKKSENRPNSYRPLWCLEFLRTYPHDVQPYNMLLRGLDIDNEVDVISNSVKLSHCVVPEDYANWKELAMNILSKQFSAFREDAARKDKLLHDIEYFALLAAEHSDTYHEVVKLSVQFLESLGDEESLKLATKIVTETFENFASQARVWIYSLKFFNKRGRSKHVEKLLKLWPEDAVEVDDLDYFLCEILMFYRVYGDFSAYMKASDQAEEIRKQLLGKKGYSRHHS
;
A
#
# COMPACT_ATOMS: atom_id res chain seq x y z
N MET A 1 -22.94 5.57 18.73
CA MET A 1 -22.19 6.80 19.02
C MET A 1 -23.21 7.86 19.39
N ASN A 2 -22.99 8.65 20.45
CA ASN A 2 -23.88 9.73 20.86
C ASN A 2 -23.07 11.02 20.89
N PHE A 3 -23.09 11.78 19.80
CA PHE A 3 -22.49 13.11 19.72
C PHE A 3 -23.60 14.16 19.73
N ALA A 4 -23.38 15.30 20.39
CA ALA A 4 -24.31 16.42 20.44
C ALA A 4 -24.25 17.30 19.18
N ASN A 5 -23.12 17.33 18.47
CA ASN A 5 -22.93 18.06 17.21
C ASN A 5 -21.69 17.55 16.45
N SER A 6 -21.46 18.10 15.24
CA SER A 6 -20.33 17.72 14.38
C SER A 6 -18.97 18.21 14.87
N SER A 7 -18.88 19.27 15.67
CA SER A 7 -17.62 19.70 16.28
C SER A 7 -17.14 18.68 17.31
N GLU A 8 -18.04 18.17 18.15
CA GLU A 8 -17.73 17.08 19.09
C GLU A 8 -17.31 15.80 18.35
N ALA A 9 -18.01 15.47 17.27
CA ALA A 9 -17.65 14.34 16.42
C ALA A 9 -16.27 14.51 15.76
N ALA A 10 -15.94 15.72 15.29
CA ALA A 10 -14.63 16.05 14.73
C ALA A 10 -13.52 16.00 15.81
N GLU A 11 -13.77 16.50 17.02
CA GLU A 11 -12.82 16.38 18.13
C GLU A 11 -12.56 14.93 18.53
N TYR A 12 -13.62 14.10 18.58
CA TYR A 12 -13.50 12.67 18.81
C TYR A 12 -12.59 12.02 17.75
N LEU A 13 -12.81 12.33 16.47
CA LEU A 13 -11.97 11.86 15.37
C LEU A 13 -10.53 12.35 15.53
N ILE A 14 -10.28 13.63 15.81
CA ILE A 14 -8.92 14.16 16.00
C ILE A 14 -8.20 13.42 17.14
N ARG A 15 -8.87 13.18 18.27
CA ARG A 15 -8.31 12.41 19.39
C ARG A 15 -8.00 10.98 18.98
N LYS A 16 -8.91 10.34 18.23
CA LYS A 16 -8.74 8.99 17.69
C LYS A 16 -7.57 8.89 16.68
N TYR A 17 -7.43 9.87 15.81
CA TYR A 17 -6.31 9.97 14.87
C TYR A 17 -4.98 10.18 15.60
N SER A 18 -4.98 11.06 16.61
CA SER A 18 -3.79 11.37 17.40
C SER A 18 -3.31 10.17 18.21
N SER A 19 -4.23 9.31 18.67
CA SER A 19 -3.88 8.05 19.33
C SER A 19 -3.50 6.95 18.34
N ASN A 20 -4.09 6.94 17.13
CA ASN A 20 -3.82 5.93 16.11
C ASN A 20 -4.03 6.45 14.67
N PRO A 21 -2.96 6.95 13.99
CA PRO A 21 -3.05 7.50 12.64
C PRO A 21 -3.38 6.50 11.52
N LEU A 22 -3.31 5.20 11.81
CA LEU A 22 -3.53 4.11 10.85
C LEU A 22 -4.97 3.56 10.92
N ASP A 23 -5.77 3.97 11.90
CA ASP A 23 -7.21 3.67 11.95
C ASP A 23 -7.98 4.56 10.97
N VAL A 24 -8.02 4.13 9.71
CA VAL A 24 -8.63 4.85 8.59
C VAL A 24 -10.13 4.58 8.42
N LEU A 25 -10.69 3.59 9.14
CA LEU A 25 -12.06 3.11 8.93
C LEU A 25 -13.11 3.85 9.77
N GLY A 26 -12.73 4.38 10.93
CA GLY A 26 -13.68 5.01 11.86
C GLY A 26 -14.37 6.28 11.35
N PHE A 27 -13.92 6.85 10.24
CA PHE A 27 -14.49 8.09 9.70
C PHE A 27 -15.86 7.90 9.05
N ALA A 28 -16.09 6.78 8.34
CA ALA A 28 -17.31 6.55 7.57
C ALA A 28 -18.57 6.49 8.45
N ASP A 29 -18.47 5.84 9.61
CA ASP A 29 -19.58 5.72 10.55
C ASP A 29 -19.94 7.07 11.19
N VAL A 30 -18.92 7.85 11.57
CA VAL A 30 -19.11 9.20 12.13
C VAL A 30 -19.72 10.14 11.09
N TRP A 31 -19.25 10.05 9.84
CA TRP A 31 -19.80 10.79 8.72
C TRP A 31 -21.28 10.50 8.50
N THR A 32 -21.64 9.22 8.42
CA THR A 32 -23.03 8.77 8.20
C THR A 32 -23.93 9.23 9.34
N TYR A 33 -23.50 9.04 10.59
CA TYR A 33 -24.24 9.49 11.77
C TYR A 33 -24.50 11.01 11.74
N ALA A 34 -23.50 11.82 11.38
CA ALA A 34 -23.66 13.28 11.31
C ALA A 34 -24.64 13.69 10.21
N GLN A 35 -24.62 13.03 9.05
CA GLN A 35 -25.57 13.26 7.96
C GLN A 35 -27.00 12.90 8.36
N GLU A 36 -27.21 11.73 8.97
CA GLU A 36 -28.52 11.26 9.42
C GLU A 36 -29.15 12.15 10.49
N ASN A 37 -28.32 12.77 11.33
CA ASN A 37 -28.76 13.70 12.38
C ASN A 37 -28.78 15.17 11.94
N GLY A 38 -28.52 15.45 10.65
CA GLY A 38 -28.59 16.81 10.09
C GLY A 38 -27.57 17.79 10.67
N PHE A 39 -26.40 17.30 11.10
CA PHE A 39 -25.33 18.15 11.62
C PHE A 39 -24.63 18.91 10.49
N SER A 40 -24.02 20.05 10.83
CA SER A 40 -23.11 20.77 9.93
C SER A 40 -21.96 19.83 9.51
N MET A 41 -21.67 19.73 8.21
CA MET A 41 -20.64 18.82 7.72
C MET A 41 -19.26 19.47 7.65
N LEU A 42 -19.19 20.80 7.76
CA LEU A 42 -17.95 21.55 7.64
C LEU A 42 -16.84 21.09 8.62
N PRO A 43 -17.09 20.87 9.93
CA PRO A 43 -16.06 20.37 10.84
C PRO A 43 -15.49 19.01 10.43
N LEU A 44 -16.31 18.14 9.86
CA LEU A 44 -15.90 16.80 9.43
C LEU A 44 -15.06 16.84 8.14
N TRP A 45 -15.37 17.76 7.22
CA TRP A 45 -14.55 17.98 6.03
C TRP A 45 -13.11 18.38 6.39
N LYS A 46 -12.94 19.24 7.40
CA LYS A 46 -11.62 19.71 7.86
C LYS A 46 -10.72 18.59 8.37
N VAL A 47 -11.28 17.48 8.83
CA VAL A 47 -10.52 16.34 9.36
C VAL A 47 -10.49 15.13 8.42
N LYS A 48 -11.37 15.09 7.39
CA LYS A 48 -11.49 13.97 6.45
C LYS A 48 -10.16 13.50 5.85
N HIS A 49 -9.28 14.44 5.52
CA HIS A 49 -7.99 14.18 4.89
C HIS A 49 -7.03 13.32 5.73
N GLN A 50 -7.27 13.24 7.05
CA GLN A 50 -6.51 12.44 8.01
C GLN A 50 -6.91 10.94 7.95
N PHE A 51 -8.12 10.64 7.48
CA PHE A 51 -8.68 9.29 7.47
C PHE A 51 -8.88 8.72 6.06
N SER A 52 -9.10 9.59 5.07
CA SER A 52 -9.33 9.17 3.69
C SER A 52 -8.57 10.05 2.70
N ALA A 53 -8.34 9.52 1.50
CA ALA A 53 -7.83 10.31 0.39
C ALA A 53 -8.83 11.40 -0.01
N LEU A 54 -8.33 12.53 -0.52
CA LEU A 54 -9.19 13.60 -1.03
C LEU A 54 -9.31 13.47 -2.55
N THR A 55 -10.43 12.97 -3.03
CA THR A 55 -10.70 12.95 -4.48
C THR A 55 -11.01 14.35 -5.01
N GLN A 56 -11.00 14.53 -6.32
CA GLN A 56 -11.45 15.80 -6.92
C GLN A 56 -12.91 16.11 -6.57
N LYS A 57 -13.76 15.09 -6.47
CA LYS A 57 -15.16 15.23 -6.05
C LYS A 57 -15.25 15.68 -4.59
N ASP A 58 -14.45 15.10 -3.69
CA ASP A 58 -14.39 15.51 -2.29
C ASP A 58 -14.05 16.99 -2.15
N VAL A 59 -13.06 17.48 -2.91
CA VAL A 59 -12.69 18.90 -2.88
C VAL A 59 -13.83 19.81 -3.38
N GLN A 60 -14.56 19.38 -4.43
CA GLN A 60 -15.72 20.12 -4.93
C GLN A 60 -16.88 20.12 -3.94
N ASP A 61 -17.13 19.00 -3.26
CA ASP A 61 -18.21 18.88 -2.30
C ASP A 61 -17.89 19.61 -0.99
N TRP A 62 -16.61 19.65 -0.57
CA TRP A 62 -16.16 20.50 0.52
C TRP A 62 -16.35 21.99 0.18
N GLU A 63 -15.98 22.42 -1.02
CA GLU A 63 -16.21 23.80 -1.48
C GLU A 63 -17.70 24.18 -1.48
N LYS A 64 -18.58 23.29 -1.98
CA LYS A 64 -20.04 23.50 -1.92
C LYS A 64 -20.54 23.59 -0.47
N CYS A 65 -20.00 22.76 0.43
CA CYS A 65 -20.35 22.78 1.84
C CYS A 65 -19.98 24.11 2.49
N ILE A 66 -18.79 24.65 2.20
CA ILE A 66 -18.35 25.98 2.67
C ILE A 66 -19.33 27.06 2.19
N VAL A 67 -19.71 27.05 0.91
CA VAL A 67 -20.64 28.02 0.32
C VAL A 67 -22.06 27.90 0.90
N ALA A 68 -22.50 26.68 1.21
CA ALA A 68 -23.85 26.44 1.70
C ALA A 68 -24.01 26.77 3.20
N GLU A 69 -23.00 26.48 4.02
CA GLU A 69 -23.09 26.60 5.48
C GLU A 69 -22.59 27.96 6.02
N ILE A 70 -21.73 28.68 5.29
CA ILE A 70 -21.18 29.97 5.72
C ILE A 70 -21.77 31.12 4.90
N THR A 71 -22.50 32.01 5.58
CA THR A 71 -23.13 33.19 4.97
C THR A 71 -22.24 34.42 4.95
N ASP A 72 -21.25 34.52 5.85
CA ASP A 72 -20.29 35.62 5.90
C ASP A 72 -19.19 35.44 4.82
N PRO A 73 -19.03 36.37 3.86
CA PRO A 73 -18.06 36.22 2.78
C PRO A 73 -16.59 36.20 3.23
N SER A 74 -16.26 36.85 4.35
CA SER A 74 -14.90 36.87 4.89
C SER A 74 -14.55 35.51 5.46
N LEU A 75 -15.44 34.94 6.30
CA LEU A 75 -15.25 33.60 6.86
C LEU A 75 -15.26 32.53 5.78
N GLN A 76 -16.09 32.68 4.74
CA GLN A 76 -16.10 31.78 3.59
C GLN A 76 -14.74 31.78 2.89
N ASN A 77 -14.15 32.96 2.66
CA ASN A 77 -12.84 33.08 2.05
C ASN A 77 -11.73 32.47 2.93
N GLU A 78 -11.81 32.61 4.25
CA GLU A 78 -10.87 31.97 5.18
C GLU A 78 -10.93 30.44 5.11
N GLU A 79 -12.12 29.85 5.07
CA GLU A 79 -12.27 28.39 4.94
C GLU A 79 -11.82 27.88 3.55
N LEU A 80 -12.05 28.64 2.48
CA LEU A 80 -11.53 28.30 1.14
C LEU A 80 -10.00 28.32 1.10
N LYS A 81 -9.36 29.30 1.76
CA LYS A 81 -7.90 29.35 1.92
C LYS A 81 -7.37 28.13 2.69
N TYR A 82 -8.02 27.79 3.81
CA TYR A 82 -7.68 26.62 4.61
C TYR A 82 -7.76 25.33 3.79
N MET A 83 -8.86 25.11 3.06
CA MET A 83 -9.02 23.97 2.17
C MET A 83 -7.92 23.91 1.11
N ALA A 84 -7.62 25.02 0.43
CA ALA A 84 -6.60 25.08 -0.60
C ALA A 84 -5.18 24.78 -0.07
N GLU A 85 -4.90 25.21 1.16
CA GLU A 85 -3.65 24.88 1.85
C GLU A 85 -3.53 23.36 2.07
N ILE A 86 -4.54 22.73 2.68
CA ILE A 86 -4.58 21.29 2.91
C ILE A 86 -4.41 20.50 1.61
N VAL A 87 -5.18 20.85 0.56
CA VAL A 87 -5.12 20.15 -0.74
C VAL A 87 -3.74 20.27 -1.39
N SER A 88 -3.12 21.46 -1.34
CA SER A 88 -1.78 21.67 -1.91
C SER A 88 -0.67 20.94 -1.15
N GLN A 89 -0.84 20.72 0.16
CA GLN A 89 0.10 19.95 0.97
C GLN A 89 -0.07 18.44 0.75
N LYS A 90 -1.32 17.95 0.64
CA LYS A 90 -1.64 16.54 0.36
C LYS A 90 -1.17 16.11 -1.02
N TYR A 91 -1.48 16.91 -2.04
CA TYR A 91 -1.16 16.63 -3.43
C TYR A 91 -0.43 17.84 -4.03
N PRO A 92 0.91 17.92 -3.86
CA PRO A 92 1.71 19.07 -4.27
C PRO A 92 1.94 19.10 -5.78
N THR A 93 0.87 19.28 -6.54
CA THR A 93 0.88 19.45 -7.99
C THR A 93 0.94 20.93 -8.37
N PRO A 94 1.45 21.29 -9.55
CA PRO A 94 1.41 22.67 -10.03
C PRO A 94 0.01 23.30 -9.97
N HIS A 95 -1.03 22.56 -10.36
CA HIS A 95 -2.41 23.05 -10.37
C HIS A 95 -2.95 23.34 -8.95
N ASN A 96 -2.66 22.48 -7.97
CA ASN A 96 -3.11 22.69 -6.60
C ASN A 96 -2.38 23.89 -5.94
N TYR A 97 -1.09 24.07 -6.24
CA TYR A 97 -0.37 25.27 -5.80
C TYR A 97 -0.90 26.53 -6.46
N LEU A 98 -1.19 26.52 -7.76
CA LEU A 98 -1.82 27.68 -8.43
C LEU A 98 -3.16 28.04 -7.82
N ARG A 99 -3.99 27.05 -7.48
CA ARG A 99 -5.25 27.29 -6.76
C ARG A 99 -4.99 27.94 -5.41
N ARG A 100 -4.05 27.42 -4.63
CA ARG A 100 -3.64 28.04 -3.35
C ARG A 100 -3.18 29.48 -3.55
N PHE A 101 -2.33 29.74 -4.52
CA PHE A 101 -1.85 31.10 -4.84
C PHE A 101 -2.99 32.07 -5.16
N SER A 102 -4.00 31.61 -5.90
CA SER A 102 -5.16 32.45 -6.24
C SER A 102 -6.01 32.85 -5.03
N LEU A 103 -5.99 32.06 -3.95
CA LEU A 103 -6.79 32.28 -2.74
C LEU A 103 -5.97 32.92 -1.60
N CYS A 104 -4.75 32.42 -1.37
CA CYS A 104 -3.90 32.81 -0.24
C CYS A 104 -2.87 33.89 -0.60
N GLY A 105 -2.64 34.15 -1.89
CA GLY A 105 -1.57 35.03 -2.37
C GLY A 105 -0.26 34.30 -2.66
N ASN A 106 0.74 35.07 -3.12
CA ASN A 106 2.05 34.57 -3.58
C ASN A 106 3.15 34.94 -2.58
N ASP A 107 3.09 34.45 -1.34
CA ASP A 107 4.20 34.65 -0.42
C ASP A 107 5.46 33.91 -0.92
N GLU A 108 6.62 34.56 -0.76
CA GLU A 108 7.89 34.09 -1.34
C GLU A 108 8.27 32.69 -0.85
N SER A 109 8.15 32.42 0.45
CA SER A 109 8.52 31.12 1.02
C SER A 109 7.66 29.99 0.45
N THR A 110 6.36 30.21 0.28
CA THR A 110 5.47 29.22 -0.34
C THR A 110 5.79 29.03 -1.81
N VAL A 111 6.02 30.10 -2.58
CA VAL A 111 6.35 29.98 -4.01
C VAL A 111 7.65 29.20 -4.21
N LEU A 112 8.68 29.47 -3.42
CA LEU A 112 9.94 28.75 -3.49
C LEU A 112 9.80 27.28 -3.04
N GLN A 113 8.99 27.00 -2.02
CA GLN A 113 8.69 25.64 -1.59
C GLN A 113 7.91 24.86 -2.67
N ALA A 114 6.91 25.49 -3.30
CA ALA A 114 6.18 24.92 -4.42
C ALA A 114 7.11 24.61 -5.59
N TYR A 115 8.05 25.50 -5.90
CA TYR A 115 9.03 25.28 -6.96
C TYR A 115 9.97 24.10 -6.63
N LYS A 116 10.44 23.99 -5.39
CA LYS A 116 11.28 22.87 -4.94
C LYS A 116 10.60 21.51 -5.14
N VAL A 117 9.30 21.41 -4.86
CA VAL A 117 8.57 20.13 -4.88
C VAL A 117 7.94 19.84 -6.25
N ALA A 118 7.37 20.86 -6.91
CA ALA A 118 6.53 20.73 -8.10
C ALA A 118 7.10 21.43 -9.34
N GLY A 119 8.14 22.25 -9.21
CA GLY A 119 8.79 22.91 -10.33
C GLY A 119 9.42 21.93 -11.34
N CYS A 120 9.77 20.73 -10.88
CA CYS A 120 10.32 19.66 -11.73
C CYS A 120 9.26 18.90 -12.55
N ASP A 121 7.97 19.22 -12.42
CA ASP A 121 6.96 18.65 -13.31
C ASP A 121 7.26 19.06 -14.77
N PHE A 122 7.43 18.06 -15.63
CA PHE A 122 7.85 18.26 -17.02
C PHE A 122 6.87 19.12 -17.84
N LEU A 123 5.57 18.95 -17.63
CA LEU A 123 4.53 19.56 -18.45
C LEU A 123 4.03 20.89 -17.89
N TYR A 124 3.87 20.96 -16.57
CA TYR A 124 3.20 22.04 -15.85
C TYR A 124 4.11 22.76 -14.85
N GLY A 125 5.35 22.31 -14.64
CA GLY A 125 6.28 22.96 -13.71
C GLY A 125 6.61 24.41 -14.09
N GLN A 126 6.44 24.76 -15.38
CA GLN A 126 6.58 26.13 -15.87
C GLN A 126 5.62 27.10 -15.17
N LEU A 127 4.41 26.66 -14.84
CA LEU A 127 3.41 27.50 -14.19
C LEU A 127 3.85 27.98 -12.80
N ILE A 128 4.67 27.18 -12.11
CA ILE A 128 5.26 27.55 -10.82
C ILE A 128 6.49 28.42 -11.04
N TRP A 129 7.31 28.10 -12.06
CA TRP A 129 8.46 28.93 -12.44
C TRP A 129 8.07 30.38 -12.76
N ASP A 130 6.96 30.58 -13.48
CA ASP A 130 6.47 31.92 -13.82
C ASP A 130 6.16 32.75 -12.56
N ARG A 131 5.75 32.09 -11.46
CA ARG A 131 5.56 32.74 -10.14
C ARG A 131 6.90 33.08 -9.48
N VAL A 132 7.88 32.19 -9.58
CA VAL A 132 9.23 32.40 -9.02
C VAL A 132 9.90 33.61 -9.65
N VAL A 133 9.95 33.71 -10.98
CA VAL A 133 10.62 34.83 -11.67
C VAL A 133 9.93 36.18 -11.46
N SER A 134 8.65 36.14 -11.06
CA SER A 134 7.85 37.31 -10.72
C SER A 134 8.04 37.78 -9.28
N LEU A 135 8.82 37.07 -8.45
CA LEU A 135 9.06 37.46 -7.05
C LEU A 135 9.89 38.75 -6.97
N PRO A 136 9.42 39.81 -6.27
CA PRO A 136 10.14 41.08 -6.15
C PRO A 136 11.55 40.95 -5.55
N SER A 137 11.74 39.99 -4.64
CA SER A 137 13.03 39.70 -4.00
C SER A 137 14.08 39.20 -4.99
N LEU A 138 13.68 38.38 -5.98
CA LEU A 138 14.57 37.83 -6.99
C LEU A 138 14.87 38.81 -8.11
N GLN A 139 13.92 39.67 -8.48
CA GLN A 139 14.12 40.65 -9.54
C GLN A 139 15.27 41.62 -9.24
N ASN A 140 15.51 41.92 -7.96
CA ASN A 140 16.58 42.81 -7.52
C ASN A 140 17.89 42.07 -7.13
N ALA A 141 17.87 40.73 -7.13
CA ALA A 141 18.98 39.91 -6.64
C ALA A 141 19.63 39.11 -7.79
N THR A 142 20.43 39.79 -8.61
CA THR A 142 21.05 39.26 -9.84
C THR A 142 21.71 37.88 -9.64
N GLN A 143 22.53 37.70 -8.60
CA GLN A 143 23.20 36.41 -8.37
C GLN A 143 22.21 35.27 -8.06
N SER A 144 21.17 35.57 -7.29
CA SER A 144 20.12 34.60 -6.96
C SER A 144 19.31 34.25 -8.21
N MET A 145 18.92 35.25 -9.01
CA MET A 145 18.20 35.03 -10.26
C MET A 145 19.00 34.20 -11.26
N THR A 146 20.31 34.49 -11.45
CA THR A 146 21.20 33.68 -12.29
C THR A 146 21.23 32.22 -11.82
N LYS A 147 21.42 31.98 -10.52
CA LYS A 147 21.40 30.61 -9.96
C LYS A 147 20.06 29.90 -10.20
N MET A 148 18.94 30.61 -10.06
CA MET A 148 17.60 30.07 -10.29
C MET A 148 17.39 29.66 -11.75
N TYR A 149 17.74 30.52 -12.71
CA TYR A 149 17.65 30.19 -14.14
C TYR A 149 18.55 28.99 -14.49
N LEU A 150 19.81 28.99 -14.06
CA LEU A 150 20.72 27.88 -14.35
C LEU A 150 20.21 26.57 -13.74
N SER A 151 19.66 26.61 -12.52
CA SER A 151 19.01 25.45 -11.89
C SER A 151 17.78 24.97 -12.66
N ARG A 152 16.94 25.90 -13.15
CA ARG A 152 15.78 25.57 -14.00
C ARG A 152 16.21 24.89 -15.29
N LEU A 153 17.24 25.39 -15.96
CA LEU A 153 17.77 24.82 -17.21
C LEU A 153 18.38 23.42 -17.02
N GLN A 154 18.80 23.06 -15.80
CA GLN A 154 19.27 21.70 -15.47
C GLN A 154 18.12 20.68 -15.35
N THR A 155 16.88 21.16 -15.19
CA THR A 155 15.71 20.32 -14.97
C THR A 155 14.97 20.07 -16.29
N PRO A 156 14.71 18.82 -16.70
CA PRO A 156 13.90 18.54 -17.88
C PRO A 156 12.50 19.13 -17.78
N HIS A 157 12.10 19.96 -18.75
CA HIS A 157 10.75 20.52 -18.85
C HIS A 157 10.42 20.90 -20.29
N LYS A 158 9.13 20.91 -20.64
CA LYS A 158 8.65 21.12 -22.01
C LYS A 158 9.08 22.46 -22.62
N GLN A 159 9.19 23.53 -21.82
CA GLN A 159 9.55 24.88 -22.24
C GLN A 159 11.05 25.21 -22.05
N LEU A 160 11.95 24.21 -22.13
CA LEU A 160 13.38 24.42 -21.90
C LEU A 160 13.98 25.51 -22.80
N GLN A 161 13.65 25.51 -24.09
CA GLN A 161 14.18 26.50 -25.02
C GLN A 161 13.67 27.91 -24.70
N GLN A 162 12.38 28.06 -24.40
CA GLN A 162 11.81 29.34 -24.00
C GLN A 162 12.49 29.87 -22.73
N THR A 163 12.72 29.01 -21.74
CA THR A 163 13.44 29.41 -20.51
C THR A 163 14.87 29.87 -20.80
N TYR A 164 15.55 29.25 -21.78
CA TYR A 164 16.88 29.68 -22.21
C TYR A 164 16.83 31.05 -22.89
N ASP A 165 15.83 31.30 -23.73
CA ASP A 165 15.63 32.57 -24.42
C ASP A 165 15.27 33.70 -23.43
N ASP A 166 14.44 33.39 -22.43
CA ASP A 166 14.10 34.29 -21.32
C ASP A 166 15.36 34.62 -20.49
N PHE A 167 16.18 33.62 -20.19
CA PHE A 167 17.46 33.83 -19.50
C PHE A 167 18.41 34.69 -20.32
N SER A 168 18.54 34.43 -21.62
CA SER A 168 19.36 35.24 -22.53
C SER A 168 18.94 36.71 -22.51
N SER A 169 17.64 36.95 -22.65
CA SER A 169 17.04 38.28 -22.61
C SER A 169 17.29 38.97 -21.25
N TRP A 170 17.12 38.24 -20.16
CA TRP A 170 17.37 38.75 -18.81
C TRP A 170 18.84 39.10 -18.57
N VAL A 171 19.79 38.24 -18.96
CA VAL A 171 21.24 38.49 -18.83
C VAL A 171 21.65 39.71 -19.66
N SER A 172 21.15 39.84 -20.89
CA SER A 172 21.45 40.99 -21.74
C SER A 172 20.99 42.32 -21.13
N SER A 173 19.88 42.29 -20.38
CA SER A 173 19.29 43.48 -19.77
C SER A 173 19.91 43.82 -18.40
N ASN A 174 20.30 42.83 -17.61
CA ASN A 174 20.68 43.02 -16.20
C ASN A 174 22.18 42.87 -15.93
N ILE A 175 22.90 42.06 -16.71
CA ILE A 175 24.34 41.79 -16.56
C ILE A 175 25.04 41.60 -17.92
N PRO A 176 25.01 42.62 -18.79
CA PRO A 176 25.55 42.52 -20.16
C PRO A 176 27.03 42.13 -20.19
N ASP A 177 27.82 42.60 -19.21
CA ASP A 177 29.27 42.32 -19.13
C ASP A 177 29.59 40.83 -18.93
N GLN A 178 28.66 40.04 -18.38
CA GLN A 178 28.82 38.61 -18.14
C GLN A 178 28.15 37.74 -19.21
N TYR A 179 27.52 38.35 -20.22
CA TYR A 179 26.65 37.67 -21.19
C TYR A 179 27.29 36.42 -21.79
N THR A 180 28.46 36.56 -22.41
CA THR A 180 29.14 35.45 -23.09
C THR A 180 29.47 34.29 -22.14
N ALA A 181 29.88 34.60 -20.90
CA ALA A 181 30.22 33.57 -19.92
C ALA A 181 28.97 32.80 -19.46
N GLN A 182 27.91 33.53 -19.10
CA GLN A 182 26.64 32.94 -18.64
C GLN A 182 25.97 32.11 -19.73
N LEU A 183 25.93 32.60 -20.98
CA LEU A 183 25.30 31.89 -22.09
C LEU A 183 26.10 30.67 -22.53
N ARG A 184 27.44 30.69 -22.43
CA ARG A 184 28.27 29.49 -22.66
C ARG A 184 27.94 28.39 -21.65
N GLU A 185 27.80 28.75 -20.37
CA GLU A 185 27.43 27.81 -19.33
C GLU A 185 26.01 27.27 -19.54
N ALA A 186 25.03 28.16 -19.75
CA ALA A 186 23.64 27.78 -20.00
C ALA A 186 23.50 26.85 -21.21
N SER A 187 24.22 27.11 -22.31
CA SER A 187 24.20 26.28 -23.51
C SER A 187 24.72 24.86 -23.26
N ARG A 188 25.75 24.72 -22.40
CA ARG A 188 26.26 23.41 -21.98
C ARG A 188 25.24 22.65 -21.14
N ILE A 189 24.55 23.35 -20.25
CA ILE A 189 23.49 22.79 -19.41
C ILE A 189 22.32 22.32 -20.28
N VAL A 190 21.78 23.17 -21.14
CA VAL A 190 20.64 22.86 -22.03
C VAL A 190 20.92 21.60 -22.85
N LYS A 191 22.07 21.52 -23.52
CA LYS A 191 22.46 20.32 -24.30
C LYS A 191 22.50 19.03 -23.48
N SER A 192 22.86 19.12 -22.21
CA SER A 192 22.84 17.97 -21.28
C SER A 192 21.40 17.61 -20.90
N THR A 193 20.58 18.61 -20.61
CA THR A 193 19.18 18.45 -20.21
C THR A 193 18.32 17.90 -21.35
N GLU A 194 18.48 18.36 -22.59
CA GLU A 194 17.78 17.86 -23.78
C GLU A 194 17.99 16.35 -23.99
N ARG A 195 19.19 15.84 -23.70
CA ARG A 195 19.45 14.39 -23.77
C ARG A 195 18.60 13.61 -22.77
N LYS A 196 18.34 14.18 -21.59
CA LYS A 196 17.47 13.59 -20.57
C LYS A 196 15.99 13.75 -20.92
N MET A 197 15.59 14.82 -21.61
CA MET A 197 14.19 15.08 -22.00
C MET A 197 13.60 13.98 -22.88
N ARG A 198 14.43 13.28 -23.66
CA ARG A 198 13.98 12.15 -24.50
C ARG A 198 13.24 11.07 -23.69
N TYR A 199 13.65 10.84 -22.44
CA TYR A 199 12.99 9.89 -21.54
C TYR A 199 11.64 10.37 -21.01
N TYR A 200 11.29 11.64 -21.23
CA TYR A 200 10.00 12.23 -20.87
C TYR A 200 9.11 12.28 -22.12
N GLU A 201 9.62 12.85 -23.21
CA GLU A 201 8.85 13.12 -24.44
C GLU A 201 8.17 11.89 -25.05
N GLU A 202 8.82 10.72 -24.98
CA GLU A 202 8.25 9.45 -25.45
C GLU A 202 6.94 9.12 -24.71
N PHE A 203 6.95 9.17 -23.38
CA PHE A 203 5.79 8.88 -22.55
C PHE A 203 4.74 9.99 -22.59
N GLU A 204 5.16 11.25 -22.64
CA GLU A 204 4.24 12.39 -22.73
C GLU A 204 3.44 12.35 -24.04
N SER A 205 4.05 11.88 -25.14
CA SER A 205 3.35 11.70 -26.43
C SER A 205 2.33 10.57 -26.37
N LEU A 206 2.67 9.45 -25.71
CA LEU A 206 1.77 8.30 -25.52
C LEU A 206 0.57 8.68 -24.62
N LEU A 207 0.85 9.33 -23.49
CA LEU A 207 -0.15 9.70 -22.49
C LEU A 207 -1.05 10.86 -22.92
N ALA A 208 -0.59 11.70 -23.86
CA ALA A 208 -1.45 12.69 -24.50
C ALA A 208 -2.60 12.06 -25.30
N GLN A 209 -2.40 10.85 -25.85
CA GLN A 209 -3.42 10.11 -26.59
C GLN A 209 -4.32 9.29 -25.66
N ASN A 210 -3.72 8.64 -24.65
CA ASN A 210 -4.45 7.83 -23.69
C ASN A 210 -3.95 8.08 -22.24
N PRO A 211 -4.49 9.10 -21.54
CA PRO A 211 -4.07 9.41 -20.17
C PRO A 211 -4.56 8.37 -19.14
N ALA A 212 -5.43 7.43 -19.56
CA ALA A 212 -5.95 6.35 -18.73
C ALA A 212 -5.09 5.07 -18.78
N ASP A 213 -3.99 5.05 -19.54
CA ASP A 213 -3.11 3.87 -19.60
C ASP A 213 -2.22 3.77 -18.34
N SER A 214 -2.63 2.96 -17.37
CA SER A 214 -1.88 2.72 -16.13
C SER A 214 -0.50 2.10 -16.39
N SER A 215 -0.37 1.26 -17.41
CA SER A 215 0.91 0.61 -17.77
C SER A 215 1.90 1.61 -18.33
N ALA A 216 1.44 2.56 -19.16
CA ALA A 216 2.26 3.67 -19.65
C ALA A 216 2.78 4.54 -18.50
N TRP A 217 1.94 4.86 -17.51
CA TRP A 217 2.37 5.60 -16.32
C TRP A 217 3.39 4.83 -15.46
N CYS A 218 3.16 3.53 -15.25
CA CYS A 218 4.14 2.67 -14.56
C CYS A 218 5.49 2.72 -15.27
N ASN A 219 5.54 2.43 -16.58
CA ASN A 219 6.76 2.47 -17.37
C ASN A 219 7.46 3.84 -17.31
N TYR A 220 6.68 4.92 -17.31
CA TYR A 220 7.22 6.28 -17.20
C TYR A 220 7.91 6.50 -15.84
N ILE A 221 7.26 6.14 -14.74
CA ILE A 221 7.82 6.18 -13.38
C ILE A 221 9.11 5.35 -13.32
N GLU A 222 9.09 4.13 -13.85
CA GLU A 222 10.24 3.23 -13.82
C GLU A 222 11.44 3.79 -14.57
N GLN A 223 11.22 4.32 -15.77
CA GLN A 223 12.30 4.85 -16.60
C GLN A 223 12.93 6.09 -15.96
N VAL A 224 12.13 7.04 -15.48
CA VAL A 224 12.69 8.25 -14.85
C VAL A 224 13.39 7.90 -13.54
N ALA A 225 12.84 6.98 -12.74
CA ALA A 225 13.48 6.53 -11.50
C ALA A 225 14.80 5.79 -11.76
N LYS A 226 14.91 5.00 -12.84
CA LYS A 226 16.13 4.28 -13.23
C LYS A 226 17.30 5.21 -13.53
N TYR A 227 17.03 6.38 -14.11
CA TYR A 227 18.05 7.37 -14.48
C TYR A 227 18.20 8.52 -13.48
N SER A 228 17.45 8.49 -12.37
CA SER A 228 17.61 9.44 -11.26
C SER A 228 18.72 8.98 -10.30
N SER A 229 19.68 9.86 -10.01
CA SER A 229 20.76 9.56 -9.06
C SER A 229 20.18 9.20 -7.69
N PRO A 230 20.77 8.24 -6.94
CA PRO A 230 20.44 7.96 -5.53
C PRO A 230 20.40 9.22 -4.66
N ASP A 231 21.30 10.16 -4.94
CA ASP A 231 21.45 11.42 -4.18
C ASP A 231 20.54 12.56 -4.68
N ASP A 232 19.91 12.39 -5.86
CA ASP A 232 19.00 13.40 -6.41
C ASP A 232 17.66 13.38 -5.66
N SER A 233 16.96 14.53 -5.67
CA SER A 233 15.59 14.58 -5.16
C SER A 233 14.70 13.64 -5.95
N PHE A 234 13.88 12.82 -5.28
CA PHE A 234 12.91 11.94 -5.92
C PHE A 234 11.68 12.70 -6.46
N HIS A 235 11.66 14.03 -6.33
CA HIS A 235 10.54 14.90 -6.75
C HIS A 235 10.10 14.71 -8.21
N PRO A 236 10.98 14.56 -9.22
CA PRO A 236 10.53 14.36 -10.60
C PRO A 236 9.66 13.10 -10.76
N VAL A 237 10.04 12.00 -10.10
CA VAL A 237 9.27 10.76 -10.09
C VAL A 237 7.96 10.95 -9.34
N THR A 238 7.99 11.65 -8.19
CA THR A 238 6.78 12.00 -7.43
C THR A 238 5.81 12.86 -8.25
N GLN A 239 6.29 13.81 -9.06
CA GLN A 239 5.42 14.63 -9.90
C GLN A 239 4.78 13.81 -11.03
N ILE A 240 5.49 12.86 -11.63
CA ILE A 240 4.90 11.93 -12.61
C ILE A 240 3.80 11.09 -11.94
N PHE A 241 4.09 10.54 -10.76
CA PHE A 241 3.11 9.81 -9.97
C PHE A 241 1.87 10.65 -9.65
N LEU A 242 2.04 11.85 -9.10
CA LEU A 242 0.92 12.73 -8.78
C LEU A 242 0.11 13.10 -10.02
N ARG A 243 0.79 13.43 -11.12
CA ARG A 243 0.12 13.77 -12.39
C ARG A 243 -0.69 12.60 -12.94
N SER A 244 -0.25 11.35 -12.74
CA SER A 244 -1.03 10.16 -13.15
C SER A 244 -2.41 10.11 -12.47
N LEU A 245 -2.51 10.56 -11.22
CA LEU A 245 -3.74 10.53 -10.42
C LEU A 245 -4.78 11.58 -10.87
N PHE A 246 -4.33 12.66 -11.52
CA PHE A 246 -5.17 13.83 -11.85
C PHE A 246 -5.30 14.12 -13.36
N SER A 247 -4.55 13.47 -14.24
CA SER A 247 -4.57 13.80 -15.69
C SER A 247 -5.81 13.30 -16.42
N GLY A 248 -6.77 14.17 -16.75
CA GLY A 248 -8.06 13.75 -17.30
C GLY A 248 -9.06 13.54 -16.16
N ALA A 249 -9.62 12.34 -16.00
CA ALA A 249 -10.43 12.02 -14.81
C ALA A 249 -9.57 11.81 -13.57
N CYS A 250 -10.09 12.11 -12.37
CA CYS A 250 -9.43 11.76 -11.11
C CYS A 250 -9.43 10.24 -10.89
N LYS A 251 -8.28 9.64 -10.55
CA LYS A 251 -8.15 8.19 -10.28
C LYS A 251 -7.77 7.87 -8.85
N VAL A 252 -7.80 8.87 -7.97
CA VAL A 252 -7.71 8.63 -6.53
C VAL A 252 -8.93 7.79 -6.14
N GLY A 253 -8.69 6.59 -5.60
CA GLY A 253 -9.74 5.63 -5.26
C GLY A 253 -10.16 4.68 -6.41
N ASN A 254 -9.50 4.72 -7.57
CA ASN A 254 -9.73 3.74 -8.64
C ASN A 254 -8.82 2.51 -8.49
N LEU A 255 -9.41 1.33 -8.29
CA LEU A 255 -8.69 0.07 -8.07
C LEU A 255 -7.71 -0.29 -9.21
N GLU A 256 -7.98 0.10 -10.46
CA GLU A 256 -7.08 -0.14 -11.60
C GLU A 256 -5.73 0.62 -11.46
N TRP A 257 -5.69 1.66 -10.61
CA TRP A 257 -4.51 2.51 -10.40
C TRP A 257 -3.62 2.04 -9.26
N THR A 258 -4.01 0.99 -8.52
CA THR A 258 -3.19 0.36 -7.47
C THR A 258 -1.80 -0.04 -7.98
N SER A 259 -1.71 -0.51 -9.23
CA SER A 259 -0.45 -0.84 -9.91
C SER A 259 0.53 0.36 -10.00
N VAL A 260 0.01 1.56 -10.24
CA VAL A 260 0.80 2.80 -10.33
C VAL A 260 1.33 3.21 -8.95
N TRP A 261 0.48 3.11 -7.92
CA TRP A 261 0.89 3.31 -6.52
C TRP A 261 2.00 2.35 -6.11
N VAL A 262 1.80 1.06 -6.39
CA VAL A 262 2.78 0.00 -6.09
C VAL A 262 4.10 0.25 -6.80
N THR A 263 4.06 0.65 -8.08
CA THR A 263 5.25 0.96 -8.87
C THR A 263 6.02 2.15 -8.29
N TYR A 264 5.33 3.26 -8.01
CA TYR A 264 5.92 4.44 -7.39
C TYR A 264 6.61 4.10 -6.07
N LEU A 265 5.87 3.44 -5.16
CA LEU A 265 6.36 3.08 -3.84
C LEU A 265 7.58 2.15 -3.94
N LYS A 266 7.55 1.11 -4.78
CA LYS A 266 8.73 0.23 -4.98
C LYS A 266 9.96 1.00 -5.45
N LYS A 267 9.81 1.96 -6.37
CA LYS A 267 10.96 2.78 -6.83
C LYS A 267 11.44 3.79 -5.80
N SER A 268 10.57 4.15 -4.86
CA SER A 268 10.87 5.04 -3.74
C SER A 268 11.60 4.32 -2.60
N GLU A 269 11.70 2.99 -2.64
CA GLU A 269 12.37 2.18 -1.62
C GLU A 269 13.87 2.55 -1.52
N ASN A 270 14.38 2.68 -0.29
CA ASN A 270 15.76 3.08 0.03
C ASN A 270 16.19 4.45 -0.49
N ARG A 271 15.26 5.31 -0.92
CA ARG A 271 15.55 6.70 -1.31
C ARG A 271 15.37 7.61 -0.08
N PRO A 272 16.45 8.27 0.42
CA PRO A 272 16.41 9.02 1.68
C PRO A 272 15.42 10.20 1.69
N ASN A 273 15.02 10.70 0.51
CA ASN A 273 14.11 11.84 0.35
C ASN A 273 12.75 11.46 -0.29
N SER A 274 12.35 10.19 -0.27
CA SER A 274 11.14 9.72 -0.97
C SER A 274 9.81 10.05 -0.27
N TYR A 275 9.83 10.51 0.98
CA TYR A 275 8.62 10.61 1.82
C TYR A 275 7.77 9.32 1.81
N ARG A 276 8.41 8.16 1.62
CA ARG A 276 7.76 6.85 1.44
C ARG A 276 6.72 6.53 2.52
N PRO A 277 7.00 6.69 3.84
CA PRO A 277 6.00 6.39 4.87
C PRO A 277 4.70 7.18 4.70
N LEU A 278 4.81 8.46 4.33
CA LEU A 278 3.65 9.33 4.08
C LEU A 278 2.82 8.80 2.90
N TRP A 279 3.47 8.38 1.82
CA TRP A 279 2.79 7.85 0.63
C TRP A 279 2.23 6.45 0.84
N CYS A 280 2.87 5.59 1.64
CA CYS A 280 2.30 4.31 2.03
C CYS A 280 1.02 4.50 2.87
N LEU A 281 1.03 5.48 3.78
CA LEU A 281 -0.15 5.84 4.57
C LEU A 281 -1.25 6.42 3.69
N GLU A 282 -0.89 7.24 2.71
CA GLU A 282 -1.85 7.77 1.74
C GLU A 282 -2.45 6.67 0.87
N PHE A 283 -1.64 5.69 0.47
CA PHE A 283 -2.10 4.54 -0.28
C PHE A 283 -3.13 3.73 0.52
N LEU A 284 -2.86 3.52 1.81
CA LEU A 284 -3.80 2.87 2.74
C LEU A 284 -5.12 3.64 2.87
N ARG A 285 -5.06 4.97 3.04
CA ARG A 285 -6.26 5.83 3.10
C ARG A 285 -7.05 5.86 1.81
N THR A 286 -6.41 5.55 0.68
CA THR A 286 -7.05 5.49 -0.63
C THR A 286 -7.73 4.14 -0.85
N TYR A 287 -7.10 3.04 -0.41
CA TYR A 287 -7.57 1.68 -0.59
C TYR A 287 -7.54 0.87 0.72
N PRO A 288 -8.37 1.22 1.71
CA PRO A 288 -8.33 0.59 3.04
C PRO A 288 -8.76 -0.88 3.05
N HIS A 289 -9.39 -1.36 1.97
CA HIS A 289 -9.82 -2.75 1.81
C HIS A 289 -8.86 -3.58 0.94
N ASP A 290 -7.81 -2.97 0.39
CA ASP A 290 -6.76 -3.65 -0.38
C ASP A 290 -5.66 -4.12 0.58
N VAL A 291 -5.10 -5.31 0.35
CA VAL A 291 -3.98 -5.86 1.12
C VAL A 291 -2.63 -5.23 0.78
N GLN A 292 -2.46 -4.70 -0.43
CA GLN A 292 -1.19 -4.16 -0.94
C GLN A 292 -0.67 -2.97 -0.11
N PRO A 293 -1.48 -1.96 0.24
CA PRO A 293 -1.01 -0.84 1.09
C PRO A 293 -0.47 -1.30 2.44
N TYR A 294 -1.12 -2.28 3.08
CA TYR A 294 -0.67 -2.82 4.37
C TYR A 294 0.67 -3.54 4.25
N ASN A 295 0.85 -4.37 3.22
CA ASN A 295 2.13 -5.02 2.95
C ASN A 295 3.25 -4.00 2.71
N MET A 296 2.96 -2.90 2.01
CA MET A 296 3.94 -1.84 1.76
C MET A 296 4.30 -1.04 3.02
N LEU A 297 3.32 -0.80 3.89
CA LEU A 297 3.55 -0.18 5.19
C LEU A 297 4.44 -1.08 6.06
N LEU A 298 4.08 -2.35 6.23
CA LEU A 298 4.82 -3.31 7.07
C LEU A 298 6.30 -3.39 6.72
N ARG A 299 6.64 -3.38 5.42
CA ARG A 299 8.04 -3.43 4.96
C ARG A 299 8.88 -2.22 5.39
N GLY A 300 8.24 -1.10 5.73
CA GLY A 300 8.90 0.14 6.15
C GLY A 300 8.73 0.50 7.63
N LEU A 301 8.07 -0.33 8.43
CA LEU A 301 7.96 -0.09 9.88
C LEU A 301 9.22 -0.61 10.60
N ASP A 302 9.92 0.30 11.26
CA ASP A 302 11.00 0.01 12.21
C ASP A 302 10.47 -0.28 13.63
N ILE A 303 9.20 0.00 13.92
CA ILE A 303 8.68 0.02 15.31
C ILE A 303 7.67 -1.10 15.54
N ASP A 304 7.94 -1.89 16.58
CA ASP A 304 7.12 -3.01 17.03
C ASP A 304 5.71 -2.63 17.49
N ASN A 305 5.46 -1.39 17.93
CA ASN A 305 4.11 -0.94 18.34
C ASN A 305 3.18 -0.64 17.15
N GLU A 306 3.72 -0.45 15.95
CA GLU A 306 2.91 -0.12 14.77
C GLU A 306 2.26 -1.36 14.14
N VAL A 307 2.78 -2.57 14.42
CA VAL A 307 2.21 -3.83 13.90
C VAL A 307 0.85 -4.15 14.53
N ASP A 308 0.62 -3.84 15.81
CA ASP A 308 -0.65 -4.09 16.49
C ASP A 308 -1.78 -3.31 15.83
N VAL A 309 -1.45 -2.07 15.47
CA VAL A 309 -2.34 -1.15 14.81
C VAL A 309 -2.68 -1.62 13.41
N ILE A 310 -1.68 -2.07 12.64
CA ILE A 310 -1.92 -2.66 11.30
C ILE A 310 -2.77 -3.91 11.42
N SER A 311 -2.44 -4.82 12.35
CA SER A 311 -3.20 -6.05 12.59
C SER A 311 -4.68 -5.75 12.87
N ASN A 312 -4.96 -4.84 13.81
CA ASN A 312 -6.34 -4.43 14.10
C ASN A 312 -7.04 -3.82 12.87
N SER A 313 -6.33 -2.98 12.12
CA SER A 313 -6.89 -2.34 10.93
C SER A 313 -7.27 -3.36 9.86
N VAL A 314 -6.42 -4.35 9.60
CA VAL A 314 -6.68 -5.45 8.66
C VAL A 314 -7.88 -6.30 9.08
N LYS A 315 -8.03 -6.55 10.38
CA LYS A 315 -9.20 -7.28 10.93
C LYS A 315 -10.50 -6.51 10.71
N LEU A 316 -10.46 -5.19 10.91
CA LEU A 316 -11.64 -4.32 10.77
C LEU A 316 -12.00 -4.01 9.32
N SER A 317 -11.02 -3.92 8.42
CA SER A 317 -11.28 -3.63 7.00
C SER A 317 -11.80 -4.82 6.22
N HIS A 318 -11.74 -6.03 6.79
CA HIS A 318 -12.11 -7.28 6.12
C HIS A 318 -11.42 -7.42 4.74
N CYS A 319 -10.11 -7.11 4.65
CA CYS A 319 -9.33 -7.18 3.39
C CYS A 319 -9.24 -8.58 2.74
N VAL A 320 -10.01 -9.57 3.20
CA VAL A 320 -9.94 -10.93 2.68
C VAL A 320 -10.97 -11.08 1.57
N VAL A 321 -10.47 -11.19 0.34
CA VAL A 321 -11.26 -11.56 -0.83
C VAL A 321 -10.70 -12.89 -1.37
N PRO A 322 -11.53 -13.90 -1.66
CA PRO A 322 -11.06 -15.20 -2.17
C PRO A 322 -10.16 -15.08 -3.41
N GLU A 323 -10.43 -14.09 -4.27
CA GLU A 323 -9.68 -13.80 -5.50
C GLU A 323 -8.26 -13.27 -5.24
N ASP A 324 -8.02 -12.66 -4.07
CA ASP A 324 -6.74 -12.06 -3.69
C ASP A 324 -6.09 -12.75 -2.48
N TYR A 325 -6.47 -14.00 -2.22
CA TYR A 325 -5.98 -14.78 -1.08
C TYR A 325 -4.45 -14.89 -1.04
N ALA A 326 -3.78 -14.93 -2.20
CA ALA A 326 -2.32 -15.01 -2.27
C ALA A 326 -1.63 -13.78 -1.64
N ASN A 327 -2.11 -12.57 -1.92
CA ASN A 327 -1.56 -11.35 -1.34
C ASN A 327 -1.98 -11.18 0.13
N TRP A 328 -3.20 -11.59 0.48
CA TRP A 328 -3.64 -11.66 1.87
C TRP A 328 -2.78 -12.62 2.70
N LYS A 329 -2.44 -13.79 2.15
CA LYS A 329 -1.58 -14.79 2.78
C LYS A 329 -0.21 -14.20 3.11
N GLU A 330 0.40 -13.49 2.16
CA GLU A 330 1.67 -12.77 2.40
C GLU A 330 1.51 -11.74 3.54
N LEU A 331 0.41 -10.98 3.56
CA LEU A 331 0.12 -10.01 4.60
C LEU A 331 -0.03 -10.66 5.98
N ALA A 332 -0.81 -11.72 6.09
CA ALA A 332 -1.02 -12.47 7.33
C ALA A 332 0.32 -13.02 7.86
N MET A 333 1.14 -13.63 7.00
CA MET A 333 2.45 -14.14 7.38
C MET A 333 3.40 -13.02 7.86
N ASN A 334 3.40 -11.86 7.19
CA ASN A 334 4.20 -10.70 7.58
C ASN A 334 3.77 -10.12 8.94
N ILE A 335 2.46 -10.00 9.18
CA ILE A 335 1.92 -9.54 10.47
C ILE A 335 2.31 -10.51 11.58
N LEU A 336 2.05 -11.81 11.40
CA LEU A 336 2.37 -12.83 12.41
C LEU A 336 3.87 -12.86 12.72
N SER A 337 4.72 -12.75 11.70
CA SER A 337 6.18 -12.75 11.90
C SER A 337 6.66 -11.53 12.68
N LYS A 338 6.13 -10.34 12.37
CA LYS A 338 6.44 -9.11 13.12
C LYS A 338 5.88 -9.16 14.54
N GLN A 339 4.65 -9.62 14.74
CA GLN A 339 4.07 -9.81 16.07
C GLN A 339 4.89 -10.77 16.93
N PHE A 340 5.37 -11.85 16.32
CA PHE A 340 6.21 -12.82 17.01
C PHE A 340 7.59 -12.26 17.36
N SER A 341 8.18 -11.44 16.49
CA SER A 341 9.42 -10.70 16.78
C SER A 341 9.23 -9.73 17.93
N ALA A 342 8.18 -8.91 17.85
CA ALA A 342 7.77 -7.96 18.88
C ALA A 342 7.56 -8.62 20.25
N PHE A 343 6.90 -9.78 20.29
CA PHE A 343 6.72 -10.55 21.53
C PHE A 343 8.06 -11.02 22.13
N ARG A 344 9.05 -11.35 21.31
CA ARG A 344 10.38 -11.74 21.81
C ARG A 344 11.09 -10.58 22.49
N GLU A 345 10.79 -9.35 22.08
CA GLU A 345 11.32 -8.14 22.72
C GLU A 345 10.50 -7.73 23.95
N ASP A 346 9.18 -7.91 23.91
CA ASP A 346 8.26 -7.63 25.01
C ASP A 346 7.27 -8.78 25.27
N ALA A 347 7.54 -9.53 26.34
CA ALA A 347 6.71 -10.66 26.75
C ALA A 347 5.28 -10.28 27.16
N ALA A 348 5.02 -9.00 27.50
CA ALA A 348 3.67 -8.52 27.83
C ALA A 348 2.70 -8.62 26.64
N ARG A 349 3.22 -8.79 25.42
CA ARG A 349 2.45 -8.89 24.18
C ARG A 349 1.92 -10.29 23.88
N LYS A 350 2.14 -11.28 24.75
CA LYS A 350 1.75 -12.68 24.52
C LYS A 350 0.27 -12.82 24.17
N ASP A 351 -0.63 -12.24 24.96
CA ASP A 351 -2.07 -12.37 24.76
C ASP A 351 -2.50 -11.80 23.39
N LYS A 352 -1.88 -10.69 22.99
CA LYS A 352 -2.13 -10.06 21.69
C LYS A 352 -1.64 -10.95 20.54
N LEU A 353 -0.44 -11.50 20.66
CA LEU A 353 0.11 -12.46 19.71
C LEU A 353 -0.80 -13.68 19.56
N LEU A 354 -1.26 -14.28 20.66
CA LEU A 354 -2.15 -15.45 20.63
C LEU A 354 -3.47 -15.14 19.92
N HIS A 355 -4.05 -13.97 20.19
CA HIS A 355 -5.28 -13.53 19.52
C HIS A 355 -5.09 -13.27 18.02
N ASP A 356 -3.95 -12.72 17.61
CA ASP A 356 -3.61 -12.54 16.19
C ASP A 356 -3.36 -13.88 15.49
N ILE A 357 -2.63 -14.79 16.12
CA ILE A 357 -2.41 -16.17 15.63
C ILE A 357 -3.75 -16.87 15.43
N GLU A 358 -4.63 -16.83 16.42
CA GLU A 358 -5.96 -17.45 16.33
C GLU A 358 -6.74 -16.87 15.15
N TYR A 359 -6.87 -15.55 15.08
CA TYR A 359 -7.63 -14.89 14.00
C TYR A 359 -7.13 -15.29 12.61
N PHE A 360 -5.84 -15.13 12.33
CA PHE A 360 -5.30 -15.38 10.99
C PHE A 360 -5.27 -16.87 10.64
N ALA A 361 -5.01 -17.74 11.61
CA ALA A 361 -4.98 -19.18 11.37
C ALA A 361 -6.38 -19.75 11.11
N LEU A 362 -7.38 -19.34 11.87
CA LEU A 362 -8.75 -19.82 11.67
C LEU A 362 -9.33 -19.30 10.35
N LEU A 363 -9.08 -18.04 9.99
CA LEU A 363 -9.49 -17.52 8.70
C LEU A 363 -8.79 -18.23 7.53
N ALA A 364 -7.51 -18.56 7.67
CA ALA A 364 -6.80 -19.39 6.69
C ALA A 364 -7.36 -20.83 6.63
N ALA A 365 -7.83 -21.37 7.75
CA ALA A 365 -8.46 -22.70 7.81
C ALA A 365 -9.85 -22.75 7.15
N GLU A 366 -10.44 -21.61 6.76
CA GLU A 366 -11.67 -21.55 5.96
C GLU A 366 -11.39 -21.48 4.45
N HIS A 367 -10.14 -21.19 4.03
CA HIS A 367 -9.77 -20.96 2.64
C HIS A 367 -8.82 -22.04 2.13
N SER A 368 -9.15 -22.65 0.98
CA SER A 368 -8.31 -23.71 0.41
C SER A 368 -7.02 -23.14 -0.17
N ASP A 369 -5.90 -23.38 0.50
CA ASP A 369 -4.53 -23.11 0.01
C ASP A 369 -3.75 -24.42 -0.10
N THR A 370 -3.05 -24.66 -1.21
CA THR A 370 -2.29 -25.90 -1.46
C THR A 370 -1.31 -26.24 -0.34
N TYR A 371 -0.72 -25.23 0.30
CA TYR A 371 0.35 -25.42 1.28
C TYR A 371 -0.04 -25.08 2.72
N HIS A 372 -1.19 -24.44 2.95
CA HIS A 372 -1.66 -24.00 4.28
C HIS A 372 -0.57 -23.27 5.08
N GLU A 373 0.14 -22.34 4.44
CA GLU A 373 1.37 -21.75 5.00
C GLU A 373 1.11 -20.92 6.26
N VAL A 374 0.01 -20.16 6.28
CA VAL A 374 -0.39 -19.36 7.46
C VAL A 374 -0.68 -20.28 8.65
N VAL A 375 -1.46 -21.34 8.45
CA VAL A 375 -1.75 -22.34 9.49
C VAL A 375 -0.46 -22.96 10.03
N LYS A 376 0.44 -23.40 9.14
CA LYS A 376 1.71 -24.03 9.53
C LYS A 376 2.62 -23.07 10.31
N LEU A 377 2.73 -21.83 9.86
CA LEU A 377 3.50 -20.79 10.54
C LEU A 377 2.94 -20.51 11.94
N SER A 378 1.63 -20.33 12.04
CA SER A 378 0.92 -20.13 13.30
C SER A 378 1.17 -21.28 14.29
N VAL A 379 1.03 -22.52 13.84
CA VAL A 379 1.27 -23.70 14.69
C VAL A 379 2.74 -23.80 15.10
N GLN A 380 3.69 -23.46 14.21
CA GLN A 380 5.11 -23.43 14.55
C GLN A 380 5.43 -22.39 15.63
N PHE A 381 4.88 -21.19 15.54
CA PHE A 381 5.02 -20.18 16.59
C PHE A 381 4.45 -20.68 17.93
N LEU A 382 3.24 -21.23 17.94
CA LEU A 382 2.64 -21.80 19.14
C LEU A 382 3.43 -22.98 19.73
N GLU A 383 4.01 -23.84 18.88
CA GLU A 383 4.91 -24.92 19.32
C GLU A 383 6.18 -24.38 19.98
N SER A 384 6.70 -23.26 19.48
CA SER A 384 7.92 -22.64 20.03
C SER A 384 7.68 -21.94 21.37
N LEU A 385 6.46 -21.46 21.65
CA LEU A 385 6.08 -20.90 22.95
C LEU A 385 5.99 -22.00 24.02
N GLY A 386 5.48 -23.18 23.66
CA GLY A 386 5.53 -24.40 24.47
C GLY A 386 4.62 -24.45 25.70
N ASP A 387 3.97 -23.34 26.07
CA ASP A 387 3.05 -23.29 27.21
C ASP A 387 1.68 -23.91 26.91
N GLU A 388 0.97 -24.33 27.96
CA GLU A 388 -0.28 -25.11 27.82
C GLU A 388 -1.35 -24.42 26.98
N GLU A 389 -1.50 -23.11 27.13
CA GLU A 389 -2.46 -22.29 26.39
C GLU A 389 -2.13 -22.27 24.89
N SER A 390 -0.87 -21.97 24.55
CA SER A 390 -0.37 -21.99 23.16
C SER A 390 -0.56 -23.38 22.52
N LEU A 391 -0.28 -24.44 23.27
CA LEU A 391 -0.44 -25.81 22.78
C LEU A 391 -1.92 -26.20 22.58
N LYS A 392 -2.84 -25.71 23.43
CA LYS A 392 -4.29 -25.87 23.26
C LYS A 392 -4.76 -25.18 21.99
N LEU A 393 -4.36 -23.92 21.77
CA LEU A 393 -4.71 -23.18 20.56
C LEU A 393 -4.17 -23.86 19.29
N ALA A 394 -2.93 -24.35 19.31
CA ALA A 394 -2.37 -25.08 18.17
C ALA A 394 -3.18 -26.34 17.85
N THR A 395 -3.70 -27.03 18.87
CA THR A 395 -4.56 -28.20 18.67
C THR A 395 -5.88 -27.81 18.03
N LYS A 396 -6.51 -26.74 18.50
CA LYS A 396 -7.74 -26.20 17.93
C LYS A 396 -7.56 -25.92 16.44
N ILE A 397 -6.54 -25.12 16.08
CA ILE A 397 -6.22 -24.75 14.70
C ILE A 397 -6.03 -25.98 13.81
N VAL A 398 -5.22 -26.96 14.24
CA VAL A 398 -4.96 -28.19 13.45
C VAL A 398 -6.22 -29.03 13.27
N THR A 399 -7.06 -29.09 14.30
CA THR A 399 -8.32 -29.86 14.24
C THR A 399 -9.30 -29.22 13.27
N GLU A 400 -9.52 -27.90 13.38
CA GLU A 400 -10.43 -27.17 12.47
C GLU A 400 -9.94 -27.21 11.02
N THR A 401 -8.63 -27.05 10.80
CA THR A 401 -8.05 -27.18 9.45
C THR A 401 -8.26 -28.59 8.87
N PHE A 402 -8.12 -29.63 9.69
CA PHE A 402 -8.38 -31.00 9.27
C PHE A 402 -9.84 -31.24 8.93
N GLU A 403 -10.77 -30.71 9.74
CA GLU A 403 -12.21 -30.86 9.51
C GLU A 403 -12.65 -30.19 8.19
N ASN A 404 -12.07 -29.04 7.84
CA ASN A 404 -12.39 -28.33 6.61
C ASN A 404 -11.71 -28.91 5.35
N PHE A 405 -10.55 -29.56 5.51
CA PHE A 405 -9.72 -30.02 4.39
C PHE A 405 -9.26 -31.47 4.54
N ALA A 406 -10.12 -32.35 5.08
CA ALA A 406 -9.82 -33.77 5.28
C ALA A 406 -9.45 -34.51 3.98
N SER A 407 -9.98 -34.04 2.84
CA SER A 407 -9.67 -34.57 1.50
C SER A 407 -8.29 -34.15 0.96
N GLN A 408 -7.54 -33.30 1.66
CA GLN A 408 -6.21 -32.88 1.23
C GLN A 408 -5.13 -33.70 1.92
N ALA A 409 -4.35 -34.47 1.16
CA ALA A 409 -3.31 -35.36 1.67
C ALA A 409 -2.33 -34.62 2.59
N ARG A 410 -1.96 -33.39 2.21
CA ARG A 410 -1.00 -32.56 2.95
C ARG A 410 -1.53 -32.15 4.32
N VAL A 411 -2.81 -31.84 4.45
CA VAL A 411 -3.44 -31.50 5.74
C VAL A 411 -3.52 -32.74 6.61
N TRP A 412 -3.96 -33.85 6.03
CA TRP A 412 -4.08 -35.13 6.75
C TRP A 412 -2.73 -35.56 7.35
N ILE A 413 -1.67 -35.62 6.53
CA ILE A 413 -0.33 -36.01 6.97
C ILE A 413 0.24 -35.01 7.98
N TYR A 414 0.00 -33.71 7.81
CA TYR A 414 0.43 -32.70 8.77
C TYR A 414 -0.22 -32.90 10.14
N SER A 415 -1.54 -33.13 10.19
CA SER A 415 -2.28 -33.40 11.42
C SER A 415 -1.79 -34.66 12.13
N LEU A 416 -1.57 -35.76 11.39
CA LEU A 416 -1.00 -36.99 11.96
C LEU A 416 0.35 -36.73 12.64
N LYS A 417 1.28 -36.07 11.93
CA LYS A 417 2.61 -35.75 12.45
C LYS A 417 2.55 -34.84 13.68
N PHE A 418 1.68 -33.84 13.65
CA PHE A 418 1.45 -32.93 14.77
C PHE A 418 0.97 -33.65 16.04
N PHE A 419 -0.08 -34.47 15.94
CA PHE A 419 -0.63 -35.19 17.10
C PHE A 419 0.35 -36.25 17.63
N ASN A 420 1.10 -36.90 16.74
CA ASN A 420 2.10 -37.90 17.12
C ASN A 420 3.26 -37.29 17.91
N LYS A 421 3.83 -36.18 17.43
CA LYS A 421 4.92 -35.46 18.11
C LYS A 421 4.58 -35.08 19.55
N ARG A 422 3.30 -34.83 19.86
CA ARG A 422 2.81 -34.42 21.17
C ARG A 422 2.28 -35.55 22.05
N GLY A 423 2.44 -36.81 21.64
CA GLY A 423 1.98 -37.96 22.42
C GLY A 423 0.46 -38.04 22.59
N ARG A 424 -0.33 -37.36 21.74
CA ARG A 424 -1.79 -37.40 21.78
C ARG A 424 -2.32 -38.68 21.12
N SER A 425 -2.02 -39.82 21.73
CA SER A 425 -2.26 -41.17 21.17
C SER A 425 -3.70 -41.35 20.68
N LYS A 426 -4.70 -40.87 21.42
CA LYS A 426 -6.12 -40.99 21.01
C LYS A 426 -6.43 -40.38 19.65
N HIS A 427 -5.82 -39.23 19.32
CA HIS A 427 -6.05 -38.58 18.02
C HIS A 427 -5.33 -39.34 16.91
N VAL A 428 -4.09 -39.76 17.18
CA VAL A 428 -3.29 -40.60 16.25
C VAL A 428 -3.99 -41.92 15.98
N GLU A 429 -4.45 -42.62 17.01
CA GLU A 429 -5.21 -43.88 16.90
C GLU A 429 -6.50 -43.71 16.10
N LYS A 430 -7.20 -42.58 16.26
CA LYS A 430 -8.40 -42.28 15.47
C LYS A 430 -8.06 -42.09 14.00
N LEU A 431 -7.07 -41.25 13.69
CA LEU A 431 -6.60 -41.03 12.32
C LEU A 431 -6.11 -42.32 11.66
N LEU A 432 -5.32 -43.13 12.37
CA LEU A 432 -4.82 -44.42 11.87
C LEU A 432 -5.92 -45.48 11.69
N LYS A 433 -7.11 -45.29 12.25
CA LYS A 433 -8.27 -46.14 11.95
C LYS A 433 -9.04 -45.65 10.72
N LEU A 434 -9.09 -44.33 10.52
CA LEU A 434 -9.85 -43.69 9.44
C LEU A 434 -9.12 -43.68 8.09
N TRP A 435 -7.79 -43.66 8.09
CA TRP A 435 -7.01 -43.49 6.85
C TRP A 435 -7.37 -44.43 5.69
N PRO A 436 -7.73 -45.72 5.89
CA PRO A 436 -8.06 -46.58 4.76
C PRO A 436 -9.37 -46.17 4.07
N GLU A 437 -10.32 -45.65 4.86
CA GLU A 437 -11.61 -45.14 4.37
C GLU A 437 -11.42 -43.79 3.68
N ASP A 438 -10.71 -42.87 4.36
CA ASP A 438 -10.44 -41.52 3.84
C ASP A 438 -9.59 -41.53 2.57
N ALA A 439 -8.68 -42.50 2.40
CA ALA A 439 -7.77 -42.58 1.26
C ALA A 439 -8.48 -42.53 -0.10
N VAL A 440 -9.75 -42.95 -0.17
CA VAL A 440 -10.53 -42.98 -1.41
C VAL A 440 -10.93 -41.57 -1.88
N GLU A 441 -10.99 -40.60 -0.96
CA GLU A 441 -11.46 -39.23 -1.20
C GLU A 441 -10.32 -38.20 -1.19
N VAL A 442 -9.08 -38.64 -0.93
CA VAL A 442 -7.90 -37.78 -0.85
C VAL A 442 -7.37 -37.42 -2.25
N ASP A 443 -6.94 -36.16 -2.43
CA ASP A 443 -6.46 -35.59 -3.69
C ASP A 443 -5.16 -36.22 -4.25
N ASP A 444 -4.09 -36.25 -3.45
CA ASP A 444 -2.77 -36.80 -3.80
C ASP A 444 -2.54 -38.15 -3.11
N LEU A 445 -3.25 -39.16 -3.61
CA LEU A 445 -3.24 -40.52 -3.07
C LEU A 445 -1.83 -41.11 -2.95
N ASP A 446 -0.98 -40.93 -3.96
CA ASP A 446 0.35 -41.54 -3.94
C ASP A 446 1.24 -40.95 -2.85
N TYR A 447 1.23 -39.61 -2.72
CA TYR A 447 1.89 -38.94 -1.59
C TYR A 447 1.32 -39.42 -0.26
N PHE A 448 -0.01 -39.46 -0.13
CA PHE A 448 -0.70 -39.88 1.08
C PHE A 448 -0.29 -41.28 1.53
N LEU A 449 -0.40 -42.27 0.64
CA LEU A 449 -0.05 -43.66 0.93
C LEU A 449 1.43 -43.82 1.27
N CYS A 450 2.33 -43.13 0.54
CA CYS A 450 3.75 -43.16 0.84
C CYS A 450 4.04 -42.66 2.26
N GLU A 451 3.45 -41.55 2.68
CA GLU A 451 3.65 -40.97 4.01
C GLU A 451 3.03 -41.81 5.13
N ILE A 452 1.85 -42.41 4.91
CA ILE A 452 1.23 -43.34 5.87
C ILE A 452 2.13 -44.57 6.07
N LEU A 453 2.62 -45.16 4.98
CA LEU A 453 3.51 -46.32 5.06
C LEU A 453 4.84 -45.97 5.75
N MET A 454 5.39 -44.78 5.48
CA MET A 454 6.55 -44.27 6.21
C MET A 454 6.26 -44.11 7.71
N PHE A 455 5.09 -43.60 8.07
CA PHE A 455 4.68 -43.48 9.47
C PHE A 455 4.68 -44.83 10.17
N TYR A 456 4.05 -45.87 9.58
CA TYR A 456 4.06 -47.22 10.14
C TYR A 456 5.46 -47.83 10.21
N ARG A 457 6.35 -47.54 9.25
CA ARG A 457 7.75 -48.01 9.31
C ARG A 457 8.53 -47.41 10.48
N VAL A 458 8.25 -46.15 10.83
CA VAL A 458 9.00 -45.43 11.88
C VAL A 458 8.42 -45.68 13.26
N TYR A 459 7.09 -45.71 13.40
CA TYR A 459 6.40 -45.72 14.69
C TYR A 459 5.59 -46.99 14.97
N GLY A 460 5.35 -47.82 13.95
CA GLY A 460 4.64 -49.10 14.08
C GLY A 460 5.59 -50.30 14.18
N ASP A 461 5.02 -51.48 14.40
CA ASP A 461 5.73 -52.74 14.24
C ASP A 461 5.67 -53.25 12.80
N PHE A 462 6.49 -54.26 12.50
CA PHE A 462 6.56 -54.85 11.15
C PHE A 462 5.21 -55.42 10.69
N SER A 463 4.40 -55.96 11.61
CA SER A 463 3.10 -56.56 11.29
C SER A 463 2.09 -55.48 10.86
N ALA A 464 2.01 -54.38 11.61
CA ALA A 464 1.19 -53.23 11.29
C ALA A 464 1.58 -52.59 9.96
N TYR A 465 2.89 -52.49 9.69
CA TYR A 465 3.39 -52.03 8.39
C TYR A 465 2.96 -52.94 7.23
N MET A 466 3.12 -54.26 7.36
CA MET A 466 2.71 -55.20 6.31
C MET A 466 1.21 -55.12 6.05
N LYS A 467 0.39 -55.06 7.10
CA LYS A 467 -1.07 -54.88 6.98
C LYS A 467 -1.42 -53.57 6.26
N ALA A 468 -0.77 -52.47 6.60
CA ALA A 468 -1.00 -51.18 5.93
C ALA A 468 -0.55 -51.21 4.46
N SER A 469 0.53 -51.93 4.15
CA SER A 469 1.03 -52.14 2.78
C SER A 469 0.00 -52.89 1.92
N ASP A 470 -0.57 -53.97 2.44
CA ASP A 470 -1.61 -54.74 1.75
C ASP A 470 -2.86 -53.87 1.50
N GLN A 471 -3.28 -53.10 2.50
CA GLN A 471 -4.40 -52.15 2.39
C GLN A 471 -4.14 -51.07 1.34
N ALA A 472 -2.93 -50.50 1.32
CA ALA A 472 -2.55 -49.48 0.33
C ALA A 472 -2.56 -50.02 -1.10
N GLU A 473 -2.13 -51.26 -1.31
CA GLU A 473 -2.18 -51.90 -2.63
C GLU A 473 -3.62 -52.15 -3.10
N GLU A 474 -4.49 -52.57 -2.19
CA GLU A 474 -5.92 -52.76 -2.47
C GLU A 474 -6.60 -51.45 -2.86
N ILE A 475 -6.36 -50.36 -2.10
CA ILE A 475 -6.89 -49.02 -2.42
C ILE A 475 -6.41 -48.54 -3.80
N ARG A 476 -5.13 -48.76 -4.13
CA ARG A 476 -4.58 -48.43 -5.46
C ARG A 476 -5.30 -49.22 -6.56
N LYS A 477 -5.52 -50.51 -6.38
CA LYS A 477 -6.24 -51.37 -7.36
C LYS A 477 -7.67 -50.88 -7.58
N GLN A 478 -8.38 -50.54 -6.51
CA GLN A 478 -9.76 -50.05 -6.58
C GLN A 478 -9.87 -48.73 -7.36
N LEU A 479 -8.94 -47.79 -7.15
CA LEU A 479 -8.97 -46.49 -7.83
C LEU A 479 -8.43 -46.53 -9.27
N LEU A 480 -7.45 -47.38 -9.56
CA LEU A 480 -6.97 -47.64 -10.93
C LEU A 480 -8.05 -48.33 -11.77
N GLY A 481 -8.80 -49.28 -11.19
CA GLY A 481 -9.94 -49.93 -11.84
C GLY A 481 -11.07 -48.95 -12.20
N LYS A 482 -11.31 -47.93 -11.37
CA LYS A 482 -12.28 -46.85 -11.65
C LYS A 482 -11.84 -45.89 -12.76
N LYS A 483 -10.55 -45.54 -12.87
CA LYS A 483 -10.01 -44.72 -13.97
C LYS A 483 -9.98 -45.43 -15.33
N GLY A 484 -9.95 -46.76 -15.34
CA GLY A 484 -10.06 -47.57 -16.57
C GLY A 484 -11.48 -47.61 -17.17
N TYR A 485 -12.52 -47.53 -16.33
CA TYR A 485 -13.92 -47.54 -16.78
C TYR A 485 -14.38 -46.20 -17.37
N SER A 486 -13.84 -45.06 -16.89
CA SER A 486 -14.22 -43.73 -17.39
C SER A 486 -13.59 -43.35 -18.73
N ARG A 487 -12.54 -44.04 -19.20
CA ARG A 487 -11.98 -43.88 -20.56
C ARG A 487 -12.66 -44.72 -21.64
N HIS A 488 -13.58 -45.61 -21.28
CA HIS A 488 -14.34 -46.44 -22.22
C HIS A 488 -15.79 -45.97 -22.42
N HIS A 489 -16.17 -44.85 -21.83
CA HIS A 489 -17.50 -44.22 -21.97
C HIS A 489 -17.44 -42.73 -22.34
N SER A 490 -16.35 -42.29 -22.98
CA SER A 490 -16.26 -41.00 -23.67
C SER A 490 -16.20 -41.18 -25.18
#